data_AF-A0A9X7AZC4-F1
#
_entry.id   AF-A0A9X7AZC4-F1
#
_cell.length_a   1.000
_cell.length_b   1.000
_cell.length_c   1.000
_cell.angle_alpha   90.00
_cell.angle_beta   90.00
_cell.angle_gamma   90.00
#
_symmetry.space_group_name_H-M   'P 1'
#
loop_
_entity.id
_entity.type
_entity.pdbx_description
1 polymer ?
#
loop_
_entity_poly.entity_id
_entity_poly.type
_entity_poly.pdbx_seq_one_letter_code
_entity_poly.pdbx_strand_id
1 'polypeptide(L)'
;MKTFKSIIRPMEGDLLDDPGFYAEPYEYTIIKTSINYETDECYVSMKPILMETMDEKVLYTYIEKLKMNGWSVIPTEEFVQGHTNVVRKEHGKGI
;
A
#
# COMPACT_ATOMS: atom_id res chain seq x y z
N MET A 1 4.80 3.30 -5.04
CA MET A 1 3.96 3.95 -4.02
C MET A 1 2.57 4.23 -4.60
N LYS A 2 1.52 4.12 -3.79
CA LYS A 2 0.17 4.61 -4.09
C LYS A 2 -0.35 5.41 -2.90
N THR A 3 -1.19 6.41 -3.17
CA THR A 3 -1.80 7.25 -2.14
C THR A 3 -3.30 7.40 -2.38
N PHE A 4 -4.09 7.48 -1.31
CA PHE A 4 -5.51 7.77 -1.38
C PHE A 4 -5.98 8.58 -0.16
N LYS A 5 -7.12 9.25 -0.26
CA LYS A 5 -7.72 9.97 0.86
C LYS A 5 -8.68 9.07 1.61
N SER A 6 -8.62 9.09 2.94
CA SER A 6 -9.50 8.30 3.80
C SER A 6 -10.02 9.13 4.97
N ILE A 7 -11.26 8.86 5.37
CA ILE A 7 -11.85 9.35 6.62
C ILE A 7 -11.66 8.36 7.79
N ILE A 8 -11.25 7.13 7.48
CA ILE A 8 -10.94 6.10 8.47
C ILE A 8 -9.43 5.90 8.57
N ARG A 9 -8.96 5.62 9.78
CA ARG A 9 -7.57 5.23 10.03
C ARG A 9 -7.46 3.71 9.90
N PRO A 10 -6.63 3.18 8.98
CA PRO A 10 -6.39 1.75 8.90
C PRO A 10 -5.64 1.23 10.13
N MET A 11 -5.97 0.03 10.57
CA MET A 11 -5.40 -0.65 11.73
C MET A 11 -4.60 -1.87 11.29
N GLU A 12 -3.71 -2.31 12.18
CA GLU A 12 -3.07 -3.62 12.03
C GLU A 12 -4.14 -4.73 11.97
N GLY A 13 -4.02 -5.62 10.99
CA GLY A 13 -4.98 -6.68 10.71
C GLY A 13 -6.03 -6.33 9.64
N ASP A 14 -6.20 -5.04 9.30
CA ASP A 14 -7.11 -4.66 8.20
C ASP A 14 -6.60 -5.19 6.86
N LEU A 15 -7.55 -5.51 5.98
CA LEU A 15 -7.29 -5.97 4.62
C LEU A 15 -7.37 -4.80 3.63
N LEU A 16 -6.44 -4.76 2.69
CA LEU A 16 -6.45 -3.82 1.57
C LEU A 16 -7.10 -4.47 0.35
N ASP A 17 -8.30 -4.02 0.03
CA ASP A 17 -9.00 -4.37 -1.21
C ASP A 17 -8.60 -3.38 -2.32
N ASP A 18 -7.55 -3.72 -3.08
CA ASP A 18 -7.10 -2.96 -4.25
C ASP A 18 -7.21 -3.83 -5.51
N PRO A 19 -7.88 -3.37 -6.58
CA PRO A 19 -8.04 -4.14 -7.80
C PRO A 19 -6.71 -4.44 -8.52
N GLY A 20 -5.62 -3.74 -8.17
CA GLY A 20 -4.27 -4.04 -8.63
C GLY A 20 -3.73 -5.36 -8.10
N PHE A 21 -4.24 -5.86 -6.97
CA PHE A 21 -3.83 -7.13 -6.39
C PHE A 21 -4.52 -8.31 -7.08
N TYR A 22 -3.92 -9.50 -7.01
CA TYR A 22 -4.63 -10.71 -7.43
C TYR A 22 -5.66 -11.08 -6.37
N ALA A 23 -6.86 -11.48 -6.81
CA ALA A 23 -8.01 -11.70 -5.95
C ALA A 23 -7.82 -12.84 -4.93
N GLU A 24 -6.90 -13.78 -5.17
CA GLU A 24 -6.60 -14.87 -4.23
C GLU A 24 -5.15 -15.36 -4.39
N PRO A 25 -4.46 -15.80 -3.31
CA PRO A 25 -4.72 -15.58 -1.88
C PRO A 25 -3.98 -14.33 -1.35
N TYR A 26 -3.52 -13.43 -2.23
CA TYR A 26 -2.58 -12.38 -1.86
C TYR A 26 -3.24 -11.06 -1.48
N GLU A 27 -4.25 -11.14 -0.61
CA GLU A 27 -4.78 -9.96 0.06
C GLU A 27 -3.69 -9.37 0.98
N TYR A 28 -3.46 -8.07 0.87
CA TYR A 28 -2.45 -7.42 1.71
C TYR A 28 -3.04 -7.07 3.06
N THR A 29 -2.54 -7.72 4.11
CA THR A 29 -2.84 -7.35 5.50
C THR A 29 -1.91 -6.22 5.95
N ILE A 30 -2.50 -5.22 6.61
CA ILE A 30 -1.74 -4.16 7.26
C ILE A 30 -1.05 -4.70 8.51
N ILE A 31 0.25 -4.48 8.62
CA ILE A 31 1.10 -4.92 9.75
C ILE A 31 1.58 -3.76 10.63
N LYS A 32 1.45 -2.51 10.15
CA LYS A 32 1.83 -1.32 10.92
C LYS A 32 1.17 -0.08 10.34
N THR A 33 0.65 0.79 11.19
CA THR A 33 0.21 2.14 10.81
C THR A 33 1.08 3.16 11.54
N SER A 34 1.66 4.13 10.80
CA SER A 34 2.43 5.24 11.37
C SER A 34 1.79 6.56 10.97
N ILE A 35 1.43 7.42 11.93
CA ILE A 35 0.86 8.73 11.65
C ILE A 35 1.91 9.80 11.88
N ASN A 36 2.12 10.65 10.89
CA ASN A 36 2.85 11.90 11.04
C ASN A 36 1.86 13.06 11.22
N TYR A 37 1.77 13.57 12.44
CA TYR A 37 0.89 14.69 12.78
C TYR A 37 1.40 16.05 12.28
N GLU A 38 2.69 16.18 11.99
CA GLU A 38 3.25 17.41 11.44
C GLU A 38 2.88 17.58 9.96
N THR A 39 2.84 16.47 9.21
CA THR A 39 2.50 16.46 7.77
C THR A 39 1.06 16.05 7.46
N ASP A 40 0.26 15.66 8.47
CA ASP A 40 -1.09 15.12 8.34
C ASP A 40 -1.18 13.88 7.42
N GLU A 41 -0.19 13.00 7.55
CA GLU A 41 -0.04 11.80 6.72
C GLU A 41 -0.09 10.52 7.55
N CYS A 42 -0.70 9.48 7.00
CA CYS A 42 -0.79 8.15 7.60
C CYS A 42 -0.14 7.12 6.67
N TYR A 43 0.89 6.44 7.15
CA TYR A 43 1.69 5.46 6.42
C TYR A 43 1.26 4.03 6.82
N VAL A 44 0.94 3.16 5.86
CA VAL A 44 0.41 1.79 6.14
C VAL A 44 1.28 0.66 5.59
N SER A 45 1.99 -0.02 6.48
CA SER A 45 2.86 -1.15 6.14
C SER A 45 2.10 -2.42 5.91
N MET A 46 2.49 -3.14 4.85
CA MET A 46 1.91 -4.40 4.46
C MET A 46 2.96 -5.50 4.53
N LYS A 47 2.52 -6.74 4.78
CA LYS A 47 3.40 -7.90 4.66
C LYS A 47 3.85 -8.06 3.20
N PRO A 48 5.13 -8.38 2.93
CA PRO A 48 5.56 -8.79 1.59
C PRO A 48 4.77 -10.01 1.12
N ILE A 49 4.38 -10.02 -0.16
CA ILE A 49 3.85 -11.24 -0.79
C ILE A 49 5.02 -12.16 -1.12
N LEU A 50 4.90 -13.42 -0.73
CA LEU A 50 5.70 -14.50 -1.30
C LEU A 50 4.95 -15.06 -2.51
N MET A 51 5.51 -14.90 -3.71
CA MET A 51 4.99 -15.54 -4.91
C MET A 51 5.79 -16.82 -5.17
N GLU A 52 5.14 -17.97 -5.06
CA GLU A 52 5.73 -19.28 -5.35
C GLU A 52 5.52 -19.66 -6.82
N THR A 53 6.18 -18.95 -7.73
CA THR A 53 6.12 -19.23 -9.18
C THR A 53 7.50 -19.12 -9.82
N MET A 54 7.80 -20.01 -10.77
CA MET A 54 8.96 -19.92 -11.66
C MET A 54 8.60 -19.32 -13.03
N ASP A 55 7.35 -18.91 -13.23
CA ASP A 55 6.89 -18.30 -14.49
C ASP A 55 7.09 -16.78 -14.47
N GLU A 56 8.08 -16.31 -15.22
CA GLU A 56 8.36 -14.88 -15.38
C GLU A 56 7.16 -14.10 -15.94
N LYS A 57 6.31 -14.68 -16.80
CA LYS A 57 5.14 -13.99 -17.36
C LYS A 57 4.11 -13.66 -16.29
N VAL A 58 3.98 -14.52 -15.28
CA VAL A 58 3.11 -14.24 -14.12
C VAL A 58 3.62 -13.03 -13.35
N LEU A 59 4.95 -12.96 -13.12
CA LEU A 59 5.58 -11.83 -12.44
C LEU A 59 5.40 -10.51 -13.23
N TYR A 60 5.65 -10.54 -14.55
CA TYR A 60 5.46 -9.36 -15.39
C TYR A 60 4.01 -8.90 -15.44
N THR A 61 3.07 -9.83 -15.59
CA THR A 61 1.63 -9.51 -15.60
C THR A 61 1.21 -8.89 -14.27
N TYR A 62 1.72 -9.40 -13.15
CA TYR A 62 1.46 -8.83 -11.83
C TYR A 62 1.94 -7.39 -11.71
N ILE A 63 3.20 -7.14 -12.10
CA ILE A 63 3.80 -5.81 -12.05
C ILE A 63 3.03 -4.82 -12.94
N GLU A 64 2.66 -5.23 -14.16
CA GLU A 64 1.87 -4.37 -15.04
C GLU A 64 0.48 -4.09 -14.49
N LYS A 65 -0.19 -5.08 -13.89
CA LYS A 65 -1.48 -4.88 -13.22
C LYS A 65 -1.39 -3.86 -12.08
N LEU A 66 -0.34 -3.93 -11.26
CA LEU A 66 -0.06 -2.96 -10.20
C LEU A 66 0.12 -1.56 -10.79
N LYS A 67 0.95 -1.40 -11.82
CA LYS A 67 1.17 -0.10 -12.49
C LYS A 67 -0.12 0.49 -13.04
N MET A 68 -0.95 -0.32 -13.71
CA MET A 68 -2.25 0.10 -14.23
C MET A 68 -3.20 0.61 -13.13
N ASN A 69 -3.01 0.14 -11.89
CA ASN A 69 -3.80 0.55 -10.72
C ASN A 69 -3.12 1.63 -9.87
N GLY A 70 -2.14 2.33 -10.43
CA GLY A 70 -1.51 3.51 -9.82
C GLY A 70 -0.37 3.19 -8.86
N TRP A 71 0.16 1.97 -8.87
CA TRP A 71 1.32 1.60 -8.09
C TRP A 71 2.62 1.90 -8.85
N SER A 72 3.55 2.62 -8.23
CA SER A 72 4.91 2.80 -8.76
C SER A 72 5.96 1.92 -8.08
N VAL A 73 7.02 1.57 -8.82
CA VAL A 73 8.23 0.96 -8.26
C VAL A 73 9.04 2.04 -7.55
N ILE A 74 9.55 1.73 -6.36
CA ILE A 74 10.47 2.59 -5.61
C ILE A 74 11.83 1.89 -5.61
N PRO A 75 12.92 2.55 -6.06
CA PRO A 75 14.28 2.00 -5.95
C PRO A 75 14.64 1.69 -4.49
N THR A 76 15.44 0.64 -4.27
CA THR A 76 15.87 0.22 -2.93
C THR A 76 16.62 1.34 -2.20
N GLU A 77 17.38 2.15 -2.95
CA GLU A 77 18.16 3.28 -2.44
C GLU A 77 17.28 4.43 -1.94
N GLU A 78 16.08 4.56 -2.48
CA GLU A 78 15.05 5.52 -2.06
C GLU A 78 14.14 4.94 -0.97
N PHE A 79 14.25 3.64 -0.70
CA PHE A 79 13.50 2.94 0.34
C PHE A 79 14.13 3.20 1.70
N VAL A 80 13.83 4.36 2.28
CA VAL A 80 14.16 4.66 3.68
C VAL A 80 13.35 3.71 4.57
N GLN A 81 14.05 2.93 5.41
CA GLN A 81 13.49 1.89 6.28
C GLN A 81 12.17 2.32 6.94
N GLY A 82 11.07 1.70 6.52
CA GLY A 82 9.78 1.71 7.23
C GLY A 82 8.65 2.54 6.62
N HIS A 83 8.83 3.13 5.43
CA HIS A 83 7.79 3.96 4.83
C HIS A 83 6.93 3.24 3.81
N THR A 84 5.64 3.51 3.95
CA THR A 84 4.55 2.73 3.41
C THR A 84 3.43 3.62 2.92
N ASN A 85 2.43 3.05 2.23
CA ASN A 85 1.45 3.80 1.45
C ASN A 85 0.89 5.01 2.21
N VAL A 86 0.86 6.18 1.56
CA VAL A 86 0.45 7.43 2.20
C VAL A 86 -1.05 7.61 2.06
N VAL A 87 -1.75 7.62 3.18
CA VAL A 87 -3.15 8.02 3.30
C VAL A 87 -3.18 9.44 3.84
N ARG A 88 -3.76 10.38 3.08
CA ARG A 88 -3.99 11.75 3.57
C ARG A 88 -5.35 11.81 4.27
N LYS A 89 -5.38 12.29 5.51
CA LYS A 89 -6.61 12.55 6.26
C LYS A 89 -7.09 13.97 5.94
N GLU A 90 -8.40 14.21 5.98
CA GLU A 90 -8.94 15.57 6.09
C GLU A 90 -9.37 15.86 7.52
N HIS A 91 -8.92 16.98 8.07
CA HIS A 91 -9.63 17.65 9.15
C HIS A 91 -10.76 18.46 8.54
N GLY A 92 -12.00 17.96 8.67
CA GLY A 92 -13.18 18.76 8.38
C GLY A 92 -13.12 20.05 9.20
N LYS A 93 -13.19 21.21 8.54
CA LYS A 93 -13.42 22.49 9.20
C LYS A 93 -14.81 22.45 9.84
N GLY A 94 -14.87 22.07 11.11
CA GLY A 94 -16.08 22.08 11.93
C GLY A 94 -15.88 23.00 13.13
N ILE A 95 -16.50 24.18 13.03
CA ILE A 95 -16.97 25.15 14.04
C ILE A 95 -16.38 25.08 15.45
#